data_AF-A0AAV8VCF5-F1
#
_entry.id   AF-A0AAV8VCF5-F1
#
_cell.length_a   1.000
_cell.length_b   1.000
_cell.length_c   1.000
_cell.angle_alpha   90.00
_cell.angle_beta   90.00
_cell.angle_gamma   90.00
#
_symmetry.space_group_name_H-M   'P 1'
#
loop_
_entity.id
_entity.type
_entity.pdbx_description
1 polymer ?
#
loop_
_entity_poly.entity_id
_entity_poly.type
_entity_poly.pdbx_seq_one_letter_code
_entity_poly.pdbx_strand_id
1 'polypeptide(L)'
;MNHLEEKKDGVKEDCIFNNLQNFHTTQNVCCDIMHDLLEGICRYDRAKILNHLIYRELNRRIKYFDYNQHVDFGNRIPPIIETHIKKGYVIMSEAEMLSFVVYFSFLVGDLVDKEDECWRFYLTLYDILHFCLQDEIDSTELIYLKYLIKEHHELYINLFNEKLMPKYHFLIHYPKIITNVGPLNTLSSMRYEAFHKIGKTNAHIVTSRINIIYTLAIRYQLKLFHRFQCNTGLRNNVLVGKTIDEDKFDSDYFKTVSNCKLIHLSECDPSIKAYEILMIHYNKLMYI
;
A
#
# COMPACT_ATOMS: atom_id res chain seq x y z
N MET A 1 23.78 -47.21 -9.23
CA MET A 1 24.70 -46.14 -9.66
C MET A 1 23.88 -44.87 -9.84
N ASN A 2 24.10 -43.94 -8.91
CA ASN A 2 23.95 -42.48 -8.97
C ASN A 2 22.73 -41.86 -9.70
N HIS A 3 21.65 -41.63 -8.94
CA HIS A 3 20.67 -40.56 -9.21
C HIS A 3 20.66 -39.53 -8.07
N LEU A 4 21.86 -39.11 -7.66
CA LEU A 4 22.06 -37.86 -6.93
C LEU A 4 22.81 -36.93 -7.89
N GLU A 5 22.11 -36.46 -8.92
CA GLU A 5 22.53 -35.22 -9.56
C GLU A 5 22.37 -34.13 -8.51
N GLU A 6 23.47 -33.49 -8.14
CA GLU A 6 23.46 -32.28 -7.35
C GLU A 6 22.43 -31.31 -7.95
N LYS A 7 21.33 -31.05 -7.21
CA LYS A 7 20.49 -29.89 -7.50
C LYS A 7 21.39 -28.66 -7.33
N LYS A 8 21.94 -28.17 -8.44
CA LYS A 8 22.60 -26.87 -8.49
C LYS A 8 21.49 -25.84 -8.47
N ASP A 9 21.11 -25.44 -7.28
CA ASP A 9 20.22 -24.31 -7.06
C ASP A 9 21.02 -23.04 -7.43
N GLY A 10 20.54 -22.26 -8.40
CA GLY A 10 21.26 -21.08 -8.91
C GLY A 10 20.80 -20.61 -10.30
N VAL A 11 21.47 -19.58 -10.82
CA VAL A 11 21.24 -19.04 -12.18
C VAL A 11 21.67 -20.09 -13.20
N LYS A 12 20.73 -20.55 -14.03
CA LYS A 12 20.96 -21.62 -15.01
C LYS A 12 21.51 -21.12 -16.34
N GLU A 13 21.06 -19.95 -16.76
CA GLU A 13 21.41 -19.31 -18.01
C GLU A 13 21.19 -17.80 -17.91
N ASP A 14 21.77 -17.05 -18.84
CA ASP A 14 21.58 -15.61 -18.91
C ASP A 14 20.15 -15.26 -19.37
N CYS A 15 19.59 -14.18 -18.83
CA CYS A 15 18.24 -13.78 -19.20
C CYS A 15 18.24 -13.18 -20.61
N ILE A 16 17.39 -13.68 -21.52
CA ILE A 16 17.29 -13.15 -22.89
C ILE A 16 16.98 -11.65 -22.94
N PHE A 17 16.32 -11.12 -21.90
CA PHE A 17 16.00 -9.70 -21.78
C PHE A 17 17.20 -8.82 -21.45
N ASN A 18 18.32 -9.38 -20.96
CA ASN A 18 19.56 -8.63 -20.76
C ASN A 18 20.16 -8.10 -22.08
N ASN A 19 19.70 -8.60 -23.24
CA ASN A 19 20.08 -8.08 -24.55
C ASN A 19 19.36 -6.77 -24.92
N LEU A 20 18.40 -6.31 -24.13
CA LEU A 20 17.69 -5.05 -24.37
C LEU A 20 18.56 -3.86 -23.97
N GLN A 21 18.54 -2.79 -24.77
CA GLN A 21 19.43 -1.64 -24.61
C GLN A 21 19.37 -0.98 -23.23
N ASN A 22 18.18 -0.93 -22.61
CA ASN A 22 17.94 -0.21 -21.36
C ASN A 22 17.38 -1.10 -20.24
N PHE A 23 17.60 -2.41 -20.34
CA PHE A 23 17.11 -3.35 -19.33
C PHE A 23 18.16 -4.41 -19.03
N HIS A 24 18.43 -4.60 -17.75
CA HIS A 24 19.21 -5.70 -17.25
C HIS A 24 18.58 -6.23 -15.96
N THR A 25 18.39 -7.53 -15.87
CA THR A 25 17.72 -8.20 -14.74
C THR A 25 18.33 -7.90 -13.38
N THR A 26 19.63 -7.63 -13.30
CA THR A 26 20.31 -7.29 -12.04
C THR A 26 20.29 -5.79 -11.71
N GLN A 27 19.91 -4.93 -12.65
CA GLN A 27 19.88 -3.47 -12.48
C GLN A 27 18.45 -2.98 -12.28
N ASN A 28 17.50 -3.51 -13.05
CA ASN A 28 16.08 -3.15 -13.02
C ASN A 28 15.32 -3.96 -11.96
N VAL A 29 15.77 -3.87 -10.71
CA VAL A 29 15.08 -4.48 -9.57
C VAL A 29 13.85 -3.65 -9.22
N CYS A 30 12.70 -4.31 -9.09
CA CYS A 30 11.44 -3.71 -8.68
C CYS A 30 10.94 -4.39 -7.41
N CYS A 31 10.22 -3.64 -6.57
CA CYS A 31 9.49 -4.15 -5.42
C CYS A 31 8.02 -3.81 -5.56
N ASP A 32 7.18 -4.52 -4.82
CA ASP A 32 5.74 -4.34 -4.86
C ASP A 32 5.18 -4.19 -3.45
N ILE A 33 4.78 -2.95 -3.11
CA ILE A 33 4.21 -2.61 -1.80
C ILE A 33 3.05 -3.55 -1.46
N MET A 34 2.24 -3.94 -2.44
CA MET A 34 1.09 -4.80 -2.19
C MET A 34 1.52 -6.15 -1.61
N HIS A 35 2.42 -6.87 -2.29
CA HIS A 35 2.82 -8.21 -1.86
C HIS A 35 3.83 -8.18 -0.71
N ASP A 36 4.81 -7.27 -0.76
CA ASP A 36 5.92 -7.24 0.18
C ASP A 36 5.46 -6.65 1.53
N LEU A 37 4.72 -5.55 1.50
CA LEU A 37 4.31 -4.81 2.70
C LEU A 37 2.90 -5.20 3.15
N LEU A 38 1.87 -5.01 2.33
CA LEU A 38 0.47 -5.20 2.76
C LEU A 38 0.11 -6.67 3.00
N GLU A 39 0.32 -7.54 1.99
CA GLU A 39 0.09 -8.98 2.11
C GLU A 39 1.21 -9.70 2.90
N GLY A 40 2.37 -9.05 2.98
CA GLY A 40 3.56 -9.56 3.65
C GLY A 40 3.68 -9.03 5.06
N ILE A 41 4.57 -8.06 5.26
CA ILE A 41 5.02 -7.59 6.57
C ILE A 41 3.85 -7.14 7.46
N CYS A 42 2.97 -6.28 6.97
CA CYS A 42 1.81 -5.80 7.72
C CYS A 42 0.95 -6.96 8.23
N ARG A 43 0.70 -7.99 7.42
CA ARG A 43 -0.08 -9.16 7.82
C ARG A 43 0.45 -9.85 9.08
N TYR A 44 1.78 -9.92 9.24
CA TYR A 44 2.40 -10.57 10.41
C TYR A 44 2.57 -9.59 11.56
N ASP A 45 3.09 -8.39 11.29
CA ASP A 45 3.27 -7.34 12.30
C ASP A 45 1.97 -7.02 13.02
N ARG A 46 0.88 -6.86 12.25
CA ARG A 46 -0.44 -6.58 12.81
C ARG A 46 -0.89 -7.68 13.76
N ALA A 47 -0.63 -8.94 13.45
CA ALA A 47 -0.99 -10.03 14.35
C ALA A 47 -0.21 -9.95 15.67
N LYS A 48 1.09 -9.63 15.60
CA LYS A 48 1.94 -9.46 16.79
C LYS A 48 1.49 -8.28 17.65
N ILE A 49 1.26 -7.13 17.02
CA ILE A 49 0.75 -5.92 17.68
C ILE A 49 -0.58 -6.21 18.38
N LEU A 50 -1.52 -6.86 17.69
CA LEU A 50 -2.83 -7.20 18.27
C LEU A 50 -2.74 -8.23 19.39
N ASN A 51 -1.82 -9.18 19.29
CA ASN A 51 -1.59 -10.17 20.34
C ASN A 51 -0.95 -9.55 21.59
N HIS A 52 -0.15 -8.50 21.43
CA HIS A 52 0.45 -7.77 22.56
C HIS A 52 -0.56 -6.84 23.22
N LEU A 53 -1.27 -6.03 22.44
CA LEU A 53 -2.11 -4.95 22.96
C LEU A 53 -3.54 -5.40 23.35
N ILE A 54 -3.95 -6.63 22.97
CA ILE A 54 -5.27 -7.28 23.21
C ILE A 54 -6.41 -6.32 23.57
N TYR A 55 -7.08 -5.79 22.55
CA TYR A 55 -8.26 -4.93 22.73
C TYR A 55 -9.56 -5.68 22.46
N ARG A 56 -10.28 -6.07 23.53
CA ARG A 56 -11.61 -6.72 23.46
C ARG A 56 -12.64 -5.88 22.70
N GLU A 57 -12.47 -4.56 22.72
CA GLU A 57 -13.38 -3.60 22.10
C GLU A 57 -13.02 -3.28 20.63
N LEU A 58 -11.91 -3.79 20.09
CA LEU A 58 -11.42 -3.41 18.75
C LEU A 58 -12.47 -3.69 17.67
N ASN A 59 -13.09 -4.87 17.68
CA ASN A 59 -14.14 -5.21 16.71
C ASN A 59 -15.38 -4.32 16.86
N ARG A 60 -15.71 -3.91 18.09
CA ARG A 60 -16.81 -2.96 18.33
C ARG A 60 -16.45 -1.60 17.74
N ARG A 61 -15.23 -1.11 17.96
CA ARG A 61 -14.74 0.16 17.42
C ARG A 61 -14.68 0.13 15.90
N ILE A 62 -14.12 -0.92 15.30
CA ILE A 62 -14.13 -1.14 13.84
C ILE A 62 -15.55 -1.08 13.27
N LYS A 63 -16.52 -1.73 13.93
CA LYS A 63 -17.91 -1.78 13.46
C LYS A 63 -18.60 -0.41 13.44
N TYR A 64 -18.32 0.43 14.43
CA TYR A 64 -18.97 1.74 14.60
C TYR A 64 -18.08 2.92 14.21
N PHE A 65 -16.90 2.66 13.64
CA PHE A 65 -16.03 3.71 13.11
C PHE A 65 -16.71 4.40 11.94
N ASP A 66 -16.64 5.73 11.93
CA ASP A 66 -17.25 6.56 10.89
C ASP A 66 -16.34 6.61 9.65
N TYR A 67 -16.37 5.53 8.87
CA TYR A 67 -15.65 5.46 7.61
C TYR A 67 -16.22 6.47 6.62
N ASN A 68 -15.33 7.17 5.93
CA ASN A 68 -15.73 8.12 4.90
C ASN A 68 -16.33 7.34 3.73
N GLN A 69 -17.65 7.47 3.56
CA GLN A 69 -18.39 6.69 2.56
C GLN A 69 -17.95 6.96 1.12
N HIS A 70 -17.31 8.10 0.86
CA HIS A 70 -16.78 8.43 -0.45
C HIS A 70 -15.39 7.85 -0.69
N VAL A 71 -14.61 7.59 0.36
CA VAL A 71 -13.19 7.19 0.24
C VAL A 71 -13.02 5.69 0.54
N ASP A 72 -13.68 5.20 1.58
CA ASP A 72 -13.52 3.83 2.11
C ASP A 72 -14.51 2.83 1.53
N PHE A 73 -15.21 3.20 0.44
CA PHE A 73 -16.26 2.37 -0.14
C PHE A 73 -15.68 1.04 -0.63
N GLY A 74 -16.14 -0.06 -0.03
CA GLY A 74 -15.69 -1.42 -0.36
C GLY A 74 -14.41 -1.89 0.34
N ASN A 75 -13.76 -1.04 1.13
CA ASN A 75 -12.47 -1.33 1.80
C ASN A 75 -12.54 -1.13 3.32
N ARG A 76 -13.74 -1.32 3.89
CA ARG A 76 -13.96 -1.27 5.34
C ARG A 76 -13.20 -2.41 6.00
N ILE A 77 -12.59 -2.11 7.15
CA ILE A 77 -11.82 -3.09 7.90
C ILE A 77 -12.76 -4.24 8.31
N PRO A 78 -12.47 -5.50 7.92
CA PRO A 78 -13.28 -6.64 8.31
C PRO A 78 -13.13 -6.91 9.82
N PRO A 79 -14.09 -7.60 10.44
CA PRO A 79 -13.96 -8.00 11.84
C PRO A 79 -12.71 -8.87 12.02
N ILE A 80 -11.90 -8.51 13.01
CA ILE A 80 -10.67 -9.20 13.33
C ILE A 80 -11.00 -10.55 13.99
N ILE A 81 -10.51 -11.61 13.37
CA ILE A 81 -10.76 -12.99 13.82
C ILE A 81 -9.65 -13.41 14.79
N GLU A 82 -10.02 -13.69 16.04
CA GLU A 82 -9.07 -14.03 17.10
C GLU A 82 -8.22 -15.28 16.79
N THR A 83 -8.79 -16.24 16.05
CA THR A 83 -8.07 -17.44 15.63
C THR A 83 -6.92 -17.15 14.66
N HIS A 84 -7.01 -16.07 13.86
CA HIS A 84 -5.92 -15.63 12.98
C HIS A 84 -4.78 -15.03 13.81
N ILE A 85 -5.12 -14.15 14.77
CA ILE A 85 -4.14 -13.54 15.69
C ILE A 85 -3.35 -14.62 16.43
N LYS A 86 -4.03 -15.64 16.98
CA LYS A 86 -3.39 -16.77 17.68
C LYS A 86 -2.44 -17.58 16.80
N LYS A 87 -2.66 -17.59 15.49
CA LYS A 87 -1.77 -18.22 14.50
C LYS A 87 -0.64 -17.30 14.02
N GLY A 88 -0.59 -16.06 14.51
CA GLY A 88 0.47 -15.10 14.20
C GLY A 88 0.31 -14.37 12.86
N TYR A 89 -0.89 -14.31 12.28
CA TYR A 89 -1.14 -13.55 11.06
C TYR A 89 -2.55 -12.95 11.03
N VAL A 90 -2.78 -11.92 10.22
CA VAL A 90 -4.12 -11.39 9.93
C VAL A 90 -4.46 -11.58 8.45
N ILE A 91 -5.65 -12.13 8.15
CA ILE A 91 -6.10 -12.33 6.76
C ILE A 91 -7.16 -11.28 6.45
N MET A 92 -6.86 -10.45 5.45
CA MET A 92 -7.77 -9.54 4.79
C MET A 92 -7.16 -9.18 3.42
N SER A 93 -7.93 -8.53 2.54
CA SER A 93 -7.35 -7.98 1.31
C SER A 93 -6.33 -6.88 1.61
N GLU A 94 -5.48 -6.58 0.65
CA GLU A 94 -4.40 -5.61 0.78
C GLU A 94 -4.95 -4.19 0.94
N ALA A 95 -6.06 -3.90 0.27
CA ALA A 95 -6.84 -2.69 0.47
C ALA A 95 -7.39 -2.56 1.91
N GLU A 96 -7.98 -3.63 2.45
CA GLU A 96 -8.45 -3.66 3.84
C GLU A 96 -7.30 -3.56 4.84
N MET A 97 -6.14 -4.19 4.55
CA MET A 97 -4.94 -4.11 5.38
C MET A 97 -4.39 -2.70 5.43
N LEU A 98 -4.32 -2.02 4.28
CA LEU A 98 -3.93 -0.63 4.20
C LEU A 98 -4.86 0.23 5.06
N SER A 99 -6.18 0.12 4.89
CA SER A 99 -7.16 0.79 5.74
C SER A 99 -6.92 0.49 7.22
N PHE A 100 -6.62 -0.78 7.55
CA PHE A 100 -6.42 -1.19 8.93
C PHE A 100 -5.18 -0.56 9.54
N VAL A 101 -4.05 -0.54 8.83
CA VAL A 101 -2.83 0.13 9.30
C VAL A 101 -3.09 1.62 9.47
N VAL A 102 -3.77 2.26 8.51
CA VAL A 102 -3.99 3.71 8.55
C VAL A 102 -4.92 4.13 9.67
N TYR A 103 -6.03 3.43 9.87
CA TYR A 103 -7.03 3.81 10.86
C TYR A 103 -6.75 3.28 12.28
N PHE A 104 -5.76 2.41 12.45
CA PHE A 104 -5.55 1.77 13.75
C PHE A 104 -5.23 2.77 14.86
N SER A 105 -4.46 3.82 14.57
CA SER A 105 -4.18 4.91 15.52
C SER A 105 -5.46 5.55 16.05
N PHE A 106 -6.44 5.78 15.19
CA PHE A 106 -7.75 6.34 15.61
C PHE A 106 -8.62 5.32 16.34
N LEU A 107 -8.46 4.03 16.03
CA LEU A 107 -9.26 2.98 16.65
C LEU A 107 -8.82 2.63 18.07
N VAL A 108 -7.53 2.74 18.39
CA VAL A 108 -7.01 2.29 19.70
C VAL A 108 -6.06 3.26 20.38
N GLY A 109 -5.68 4.38 19.76
CA GLY A 109 -4.64 5.27 20.29
C GLY A 109 -4.94 5.87 21.66
N ASP A 110 -6.21 6.02 22.04
CA ASP A 110 -6.65 6.43 23.37
C ASP A 110 -6.51 5.33 24.45
N LEU A 111 -6.26 4.08 24.03
CA LEU A 111 -6.15 2.91 24.91
C LEU A 111 -4.70 2.40 25.04
N VAL A 112 -3.74 3.02 24.38
CA VAL A 112 -2.34 2.58 24.33
C VAL A 112 -1.47 3.55 25.13
N ASP A 113 -0.53 3.03 25.90
CA ASP A 113 0.48 3.86 26.55
C ASP A 113 1.47 4.40 25.52
N LYS A 114 1.84 5.68 25.64
CA LYS A 114 2.77 6.33 24.71
C LYS A 114 4.19 5.77 24.81
N GLU A 115 4.54 5.25 25.98
CA GLU A 115 5.86 4.66 26.25
C GLU A 115 5.92 3.16 25.88
N ASP A 116 4.84 2.59 25.34
CA ASP A 116 4.79 1.19 24.93
C ASP A 116 5.64 0.97 23.66
N GLU A 117 6.68 0.14 23.77
CA GLU A 117 7.58 -0.18 22.66
C GLU A 117 6.86 -0.91 21.50
N CYS A 118 5.80 -1.67 21.76
CA CYS A 118 4.96 -2.27 20.73
C CYS A 118 4.13 -1.21 19.98
N TRP A 119 3.76 -0.13 20.67
CA TRP A 119 3.16 1.03 20.03
C TRP A 119 4.14 1.76 19.12
N ARG A 120 5.37 1.99 19.60
CA ARG A 120 6.47 2.54 18.79
C ARG A 120 6.75 1.68 17.56
N PHE A 121 6.74 0.35 17.72
CA PHE A 121 6.87 -0.59 16.60
C PHE A 121 5.76 -0.40 15.54
N TYR A 122 4.51 -0.25 15.98
CA TYR A 122 3.40 0.07 15.08
C TYR A 122 3.56 1.42 14.38
N LEU A 123 3.96 2.47 15.10
CA LEU A 123 4.17 3.80 14.52
C LEU A 123 5.30 3.78 13.49
N THR A 124 6.38 3.05 13.76
CA THR A 124 7.49 2.87 12.80
C THR A 124 7.02 2.17 11.52
N LEU A 125 6.19 1.12 11.65
CA LEU A 125 5.56 0.47 10.48
C LEU A 125 4.65 1.44 9.70
N TYR A 126 3.87 2.26 10.42
CA TYR A 126 3.01 3.27 9.82
C TYR A 126 3.83 4.28 9.01
N ASP A 127 4.94 4.78 9.56
CA ASP A 127 5.81 5.75 8.87
C ASP A 127 6.49 5.13 7.64
N ILE A 128 6.96 3.88 7.72
CA ILE A 128 7.48 3.15 6.55
C ILE A 128 6.42 3.09 5.45
N LEU A 129 5.20 2.71 5.80
CA LEU A 129 4.09 2.65 4.85
C LEU A 129 3.77 4.03 4.28
N HIS A 130 3.82 5.09 5.09
CA HIS A 130 3.63 6.48 4.66
C HIS A 130 4.60 6.85 3.54
N PHE A 131 5.91 6.69 3.77
CA PHE A 131 6.92 6.98 2.75
C PHE A 131 6.75 6.13 1.49
N CYS A 132 6.35 4.86 1.62
CA CYS A 132 6.15 4.00 0.46
C CYS A 132 4.98 4.46 -0.43
N LEU A 133 3.97 5.12 0.14
CA LEU A 133 2.75 5.53 -0.56
C LEU A 133 2.81 6.97 -1.10
N GLN A 134 3.85 7.72 -0.79
CA GLN A 134 4.05 9.06 -1.34
C GLN A 134 4.29 9.00 -2.85
N ASP A 135 3.77 10.00 -3.57
CA ASP A 135 4.00 10.16 -5.01
C ASP A 135 5.30 10.90 -5.33
N GLU A 136 5.93 11.51 -4.33
CA GLU A 136 7.19 12.25 -4.44
C GLU A 136 7.97 12.04 -3.15
N ILE A 137 9.27 11.75 -3.25
CA ILE A 137 10.13 11.46 -2.10
C ILE A 137 11.48 12.14 -2.32
N ASP A 138 11.92 12.92 -1.34
CA ASP A 138 13.20 13.61 -1.37
C ASP A 138 14.38 12.74 -0.85
N SER A 139 15.61 13.22 -1.03
CA SER A 139 16.80 12.49 -0.59
C SER A 139 16.95 12.35 0.92
N THR A 140 16.44 13.32 1.69
CA THR A 140 16.47 13.34 3.16
C THR A 140 15.44 12.34 3.71
N GLU A 141 14.24 12.33 3.15
CA GLU A 141 13.17 11.37 3.41
C GLU A 141 13.64 9.95 3.09
N LEU A 142 14.39 9.74 2.00
CA LEU A 142 15.00 8.44 1.71
C LEU A 142 16.03 7.98 2.75
N ILE A 143 16.80 8.90 3.31
CA ILE A 143 17.72 8.60 4.41
C ILE A 143 16.92 8.25 5.67
N TYR A 144 15.84 8.97 5.94
CA TYR A 144 14.97 8.70 7.08
C TYR A 144 14.25 7.36 6.95
N LEU A 145 13.76 7.00 5.76
CA LEU A 145 13.19 5.69 5.47
C LEU A 145 14.18 4.55 5.77
N LYS A 146 15.47 4.71 5.42
CA LYS A 146 16.51 3.72 5.79
C LYS A 146 16.63 3.54 7.30
N TYR A 147 16.56 4.65 8.04
CA TYR A 147 16.60 4.62 9.50
C TYR A 147 15.36 3.91 10.07
N LEU A 148 14.16 4.26 9.60
CA LEU A 148 12.91 3.64 10.02
C LEU A 148 12.89 2.13 9.76
N ILE A 149 13.34 1.67 8.60
CA ILE A 149 13.42 0.23 8.27
C ILE A 149 14.35 -0.49 9.24
N LYS A 150 15.50 0.12 9.56
CA LYS A 150 16.44 -0.44 10.52
C LYS A 150 15.82 -0.52 11.91
N GLU A 151 15.22 0.56 12.38
CA GLU A 151 14.56 0.64 13.69
C GLU A 151 13.41 -0.38 13.80
N HIS A 152 12.56 -0.49 12.77
CA HIS A 152 11.47 -1.46 12.71
C HIS A 152 11.97 -2.89 12.87
N HIS A 153 13.02 -3.27 12.14
CA HIS A 153 13.62 -4.59 12.23
C HIS A 153 14.25 -4.87 13.61
N GLU A 154 14.93 -3.89 14.20
CA GLU A 154 15.51 -4.01 15.54
C GLU A 154 14.41 -4.18 16.61
N LEU A 155 13.35 -3.36 16.53
CA LEU A 155 12.17 -3.48 17.41
C LEU A 155 11.49 -4.84 17.25
N TYR A 156 11.30 -5.33 16.02
CA TYR A 156 10.70 -6.65 15.78
C TYR A 156 11.49 -7.76 16.49
N ILE A 157 12.81 -7.78 16.32
CA ILE A 157 13.68 -8.81 16.91
C ILE A 157 13.65 -8.71 18.43
N ASN A 158 13.71 -7.50 18.99
CA ASN A 158 13.76 -7.28 20.43
C ASN A 158 12.43 -7.60 21.12
N LEU A 159 11.30 -7.20 20.53
CA LEU A 159 9.96 -7.38 21.12
C LEU A 159 9.45 -8.81 21.01
N PHE A 160 9.68 -9.47 19.87
CA PHE A 160 9.08 -10.77 19.58
C PHE A 160 10.07 -11.93 19.68
N ASN A 161 11.37 -11.65 19.79
CA ASN A 161 12.44 -12.65 19.87
C ASN A 161 12.35 -13.69 18.73
N GLU A 162 12.01 -13.22 17.53
CA GLU A 162 11.81 -14.03 16.33
C GLU A 162 12.72 -13.57 15.18
N LYS A 163 13.01 -14.49 14.27
CA LYS A 163 13.79 -14.17 13.06
C LYS A 163 12.91 -13.45 12.04
N LEU A 164 13.48 -12.45 11.39
CA LEU A 164 12.86 -11.77 10.26
C LEU A 164 12.67 -12.75 9.10
N MET A 165 11.50 -12.72 8.48
CA MET A 165 11.20 -13.51 7.29
C MET A 165 11.83 -12.88 6.03
N PRO A 166 11.97 -13.63 4.93
CA PRO A 166 12.54 -13.10 3.69
C PRO A 166 11.89 -11.81 3.18
N LYS A 167 10.58 -11.61 3.38
CA LYS A 167 9.88 -10.37 2.96
C LYS A 167 10.45 -9.10 3.60
N TYR A 168 10.90 -9.16 4.85
CA TYR A 168 11.53 -8.03 5.55
C TYR A 168 12.86 -7.62 4.89
N HIS A 169 13.57 -8.57 4.28
CA HIS A 169 14.80 -8.25 3.55
C HIS A 169 14.52 -7.36 2.32
N PHE A 170 13.36 -7.48 1.68
CA PHE A 170 13.02 -6.63 0.54
C PHE A 170 12.92 -5.15 0.92
N LEU A 171 12.41 -4.82 2.12
CA LEU A 171 12.38 -3.43 2.60
C LEU A 171 13.76 -2.78 2.61
N ILE A 172 14.83 -3.52 2.92
CA ILE A 172 16.19 -2.97 2.94
C ILE A 172 16.58 -2.38 1.57
N HIS A 173 16.02 -2.92 0.48
CA HIS A 173 16.29 -2.45 -0.88
C HIS A 173 15.39 -1.30 -1.33
N TYR A 174 14.29 -1.03 -0.62
CA TYR A 174 13.32 0.00 -1.01
C TYR A 174 13.96 1.37 -1.27
N PRO A 175 14.83 1.91 -0.40
CA PRO A 175 15.42 3.22 -0.64
C PRO A 175 16.25 3.28 -1.92
N LYS A 176 16.96 2.19 -2.25
CA LYS A 176 17.73 2.09 -3.50
C LYS A 176 16.81 1.98 -4.72
N ILE A 177 15.72 1.21 -4.60
CA ILE A 177 14.75 1.04 -5.68
C ILE A 177 14.01 2.35 -5.95
N ILE A 178 13.62 3.10 -4.92
CA ILE A 178 13.01 4.43 -5.09
C ILE A 178 13.96 5.37 -5.83
N THR A 179 15.25 5.34 -5.48
CA THR A 179 16.26 6.17 -6.18
C THR A 179 16.37 5.84 -7.67
N ASN A 180 16.20 4.57 -8.03
CA ASN A 180 16.40 4.09 -9.41
C ASN A 180 15.14 4.16 -10.28
N VAL A 181 13.97 3.86 -9.70
CA VAL A 181 12.70 3.66 -10.42
C VAL A 181 11.69 4.76 -10.11
N GLY A 182 11.85 5.44 -8.98
CA GLY A 182 10.93 6.46 -8.49
C GLY A 182 9.94 5.94 -7.44
N PRO A 183 8.88 6.71 -7.16
CA PRO A 183 7.89 6.43 -6.13
C PRO A 183 7.22 5.05 -6.29
N LEU A 184 7.26 4.24 -5.22
CA LEU A 184 6.81 2.85 -5.23
C LEU A 184 5.28 2.71 -5.38
N ASN A 185 4.53 3.74 -5.02
CA ASN A 185 3.06 3.75 -5.12
C ASN A 185 2.59 3.40 -6.55
N THR A 186 3.31 3.92 -7.56
CA THR A 186 3.02 3.68 -8.98
C THR A 186 3.35 2.26 -9.45
N LEU A 187 4.18 1.53 -8.69
CA LEU A 187 4.63 0.17 -8.99
C LEU A 187 3.75 -0.90 -8.31
N SER A 188 2.85 -0.49 -7.41
CA SER A 188 1.94 -1.37 -6.70
C SER A 188 1.07 -2.21 -7.64
N SER A 189 0.99 -3.52 -7.39
CA SER A 189 0.18 -4.41 -8.23
C SER A 189 -1.31 -4.48 -7.89
N MET A 190 -1.76 -3.74 -6.87
CA MET A 190 -3.14 -3.73 -6.39
C MET A 190 -4.17 -3.51 -7.50
N ARG A 191 -3.88 -2.60 -8.44
CA ARG A 191 -4.78 -2.32 -9.57
C ARG A 191 -4.79 -3.43 -10.61
N TYR A 192 -3.65 -4.08 -10.86
CA TYR A 192 -3.55 -5.21 -11.79
C TYR A 192 -4.31 -6.43 -11.23
N GLU A 193 -4.21 -6.70 -9.93
CA GLU A 193 -4.96 -7.78 -9.30
C GLU A 193 -6.47 -7.51 -9.29
N ALA A 194 -6.89 -6.29 -8.97
CA ALA A 194 -8.29 -5.87 -9.07
C ALA A 194 -8.83 -6.04 -10.50
N PHE A 195 -8.02 -5.73 -11.51
CA PHE A 195 -8.38 -5.96 -12.92
C PHE A 195 -8.52 -7.46 -13.26
N HIS A 196 -7.60 -8.29 -12.79
CA HIS A 196 -7.64 -9.74 -12.99
C HIS A 196 -8.85 -10.40 -12.31
N LYS A 197 -9.30 -9.89 -11.16
CA LYS A 197 -10.50 -10.37 -10.45
C LYS A 197 -11.73 -10.39 -11.37
N ILE A 198 -11.89 -9.39 -12.23
CA ILE A 198 -12.99 -9.32 -13.23
C ILE A 198 -12.96 -10.55 -14.15
N GLY A 199 -11.78 -10.90 -14.66
CA GLY A 199 -11.59 -12.06 -15.54
C GLY A 199 -11.87 -13.37 -14.82
N LYS A 200 -11.32 -13.54 -13.62
CA LYS A 200 -11.54 -14.72 -12.77
C LYS A 200 -13.03 -14.92 -12.48
N THR A 201 -13.74 -13.87 -12.04
CA THR A 201 -15.18 -13.92 -11.78
C THR A 201 -15.98 -14.31 -13.03
N ASN A 202 -15.69 -13.70 -14.18
CA ASN A 202 -16.34 -14.08 -15.44
C ASN A 202 -16.07 -15.54 -15.79
N ALA A 203 -14.83 -16.02 -15.64
CA ALA A 203 -14.47 -17.40 -15.95
C ALA A 203 -15.24 -18.40 -15.07
N HIS A 204 -15.41 -18.11 -13.78
CA HIS A 204 -16.19 -18.93 -12.87
C HIS A 204 -17.68 -19.00 -13.25
N ILE A 205 -18.27 -17.87 -13.68
CA ILE A 205 -19.70 -17.77 -14.01
C ILE A 205 -20.04 -18.43 -15.36
N VAL A 206 -19.16 -18.28 -16.36
CA VAL A 206 -19.40 -18.84 -17.69
C VAL A 206 -19.54 -20.36 -17.57
N THR A 207 -20.60 -20.93 -18.16
CA THR A 207 -20.88 -22.37 -18.13
C THR A 207 -20.18 -23.12 -19.28
N SER A 208 -20.00 -22.46 -20.43
CA SER A 208 -19.28 -23.02 -21.57
C SER A 208 -17.76 -22.92 -21.38
N ARG A 209 -17.07 -24.06 -21.40
CA ARG A 209 -15.60 -24.12 -21.35
C ARG A 209 -14.95 -24.12 -22.73
N ILE A 210 -15.75 -24.11 -23.79
CA ILE A 210 -15.26 -24.07 -25.17
C ILE A 210 -14.65 -22.69 -25.40
N ASN A 211 -13.33 -22.66 -25.58
CA ASN A 211 -12.54 -21.46 -25.83
C ASN A 211 -12.81 -20.31 -24.83
N ILE A 212 -12.52 -20.56 -23.55
CA ILE A 212 -12.71 -19.60 -22.47
C ILE A 212 -11.95 -18.27 -22.71
N ILE A 213 -10.77 -18.33 -23.33
CA ILE A 213 -9.95 -17.15 -23.63
C ILE A 213 -10.70 -16.22 -24.58
N TYR A 214 -11.29 -16.77 -25.65
CA TYR A 214 -12.10 -16.00 -26.59
C TYR A 214 -13.30 -15.34 -25.88
N THR A 215 -14.01 -16.09 -25.03
CA THR A 215 -15.14 -15.57 -24.26
C THR A 215 -14.73 -14.40 -23.36
N LEU A 216 -13.62 -14.54 -22.62
CA LEU A 216 -13.10 -13.47 -21.77
C LEU A 216 -12.68 -12.25 -22.59
N ALA A 217 -11.99 -12.44 -23.71
CA ALA A 217 -11.56 -11.36 -24.60
C ALA A 217 -12.75 -10.52 -25.10
N ILE A 218 -13.82 -11.18 -25.57
CA ILE A 218 -15.05 -10.49 -26.01
C ILE A 218 -15.68 -9.70 -24.85
N ARG A 219 -15.76 -10.27 -23.65
CA ARG A 219 -16.30 -9.56 -22.48
C ARG A 219 -15.46 -8.34 -22.09
N TYR A 220 -14.13 -8.44 -22.16
CA TYR A 220 -13.25 -7.30 -21.93
C TYR A 220 -13.46 -6.20 -22.97
N GLN A 221 -13.57 -6.56 -24.26
CA GLN A 221 -13.84 -5.60 -25.34
C GLN A 221 -15.18 -4.90 -25.15
N LEU A 222 -16.25 -5.62 -24.82
CA LEU A 222 -17.57 -5.04 -24.56
C LEU A 222 -17.56 -4.09 -23.35
N LYS A 223 -16.87 -4.47 -22.27
CA LYS A 223 -16.72 -3.62 -21.08
C LYS A 223 -15.95 -2.34 -21.42
N LEU A 224 -14.89 -2.44 -22.23
CA LEU A 224 -14.11 -1.29 -22.69
C LEU A 224 -14.95 -0.37 -23.59
N PHE A 225 -15.68 -0.94 -24.54
CA PHE A 225 -16.60 -0.19 -25.42
C PHE A 225 -17.63 0.60 -24.62
N HIS A 226 -18.26 -0.03 -23.63
CA HIS A 226 -19.19 0.65 -22.72
C HIS A 226 -18.53 1.81 -21.97
N ARG A 227 -17.29 1.63 -21.45
CA ARG A 227 -16.55 2.72 -20.78
C ARG A 227 -16.32 3.91 -21.71
N PHE A 228 -15.96 3.65 -22.98
CA PHE A 228 -15.79 4.71 -23.98
C PHE A 228 -17.11 5.43 -24.28
N GLN A 229 -18.19 4.68 -24.52
CA GLN A 229 -19.49 5.26 -24.84
C GLN A 229 -20.05 6.12 -23.68
N CYS A 230 -19.87 5.68 -22.44
CA CYS A 230 -20.34 6.40 -21.24
C CYS A 230 -19.32 7.39 -20.67
N ASN A 231 -18.13 7.50 -21.26
CA ASN A 231 -17.01 8.30 -20.76
C ASN A 231 -16.71 8.04 -19.27
N THR A 232 -16.81 6.79 -18.82
CA THR A 232 -16.70 6.40 -17.41
C THR A 232 -15.23 6.16 -17.03
N GLY A 233 -14.71 7.01 -16.13
CA GLY A 233 -13.32 6.96 -15.68
C GLY A 233 -12.30 7.43 -16.72
N LEU A 234 -12.76 8.16 -17.75
CA LEU A 234 -11.95 8.76 -18.82
C LEU A 234 -12.04 10.29 -18.80
N ARG A 235 -12.65 10.87 -17.76
CA ARG A 235 -12.71 12.31 -17.56
C ARG A 235 -11.34 12.79 -17.07
N ASN A 236 -10.84 13.87 -17.67
CA ASN A 236 -9.67 14.58 -17.14
C ASN A 236 -10.06 15.23 -15.81
N ASN A 237 -9.85 14.50 -14.72
CA ASN A 237 -10.04 15.02 -13.37
C ASN A 237 -8.85 15.88 -12.90
N VAL A 238 -7.82 16.03 -13.74
CA VAL A 238 -6.70 16.94 -13.49
C VAL A 238 -7.13 18.35 -13.86
N LEU A 239 -7.50 19.13 -12.85
CA LEU A 239 -7.65 20.59 -12.97
C LEU A 239 -6.25 21.18 -13.01
N VAL A 240 -5.75 21.49 -14.21
CA VAL A 240 -4.49 22.22 -14.37
C VAL A 240 -4.76 23.67 -13.98
N GLY A 241 -4.17 24.13 -12.87
CA GLY A 241 -4.21 25.54 -12.49
C GLY A 241 -3.49 26.43 -13.51
N LYS A 242 -3.74 27.74 -13.49
CA LYS A 242 -2.94 28.68 -14.27
C LYS A 242 -1.48 28.59 -13.81
N THR A 243 -0.53 28.44 -14.73
CA THR A 243 0.89 28.59 -14.45
C THR A 243 1.11 29.95 -13.82
N ILE A 244 1.67 29.98 -12.61
CA ILE A 244 2.01 31.22 -11.91
C ILE A 244 3.47 31.49 -12.27
N ASP A 245 3.73 32.57 -13.00
CA ASP A 245 5.08 33.09 -13.16
C ASP A 245 5.61 33.44 -11.75
N GLU A 246 6.78 32.91 -11.41
CA GLU A 246 7.40 32.96 -10.07
C GLU A 246 7.65 34.39 -9.53
N ASP A 247 7.47 35.41 -10.37
CA ASP A 247 7.80 36.80 -10.09
C ASP A 247 6.78 37.57 -9.23
N LYS A 248 5.67 36.94 -8.81
CA LYS A 248 4.65 37.61 -7.94
C LYS A 248 4.22 36.73 -6.76
N PHE A 249 5.17 36.47 -5.86
CA PHE A 249 4.88 35.99 -4.52
C PHE A 249 4.28 37.14 -3.69
N ASP A 250 2.96 37.33 -3.79
CA ASP A 250 2.23 38.30 -2.96
C ASP A 250 1.28 37.58 -1.99
N SER A 251 1.05 38.17 -0.82
CA SER A 251 0.43 37.53 0.36
C SER A 251 -1.01 37.00 0.14
N ASP A 252 -1.64 37.34 -0.98
CA ASP A 252 -2.97 36.86 -1.36
C ASP A 252 -2.97 35.42 -1.92
N TYR A 253 -1.80 34.81 -2.13
CA TYR A 253 -1.67 33.39 -2.52
C TYR A 253 -2.29 32.46 -1.47
N PHE A 254 -2.09 32.72 -0.18
CA PHE A 254 -2.69 31.91 0.89
C PHE A 254 -4.21 32.00 0.92
N LYS A 255 -4.82 33.14 0.55
CA LYS A 255 -6.28 33.28 0.49
C LYS A 255 -6.89 32.53 -0.69
N THR A 256 -6.17 32.40 -1.79
CA THR A 256 -6.71 31.77 -3.01
C THR A 256 -6.66 30.24 -2.92
N VAL A 257 -5.60 29.68 -2.32
CA VAL A 257 -5.53 28.25 -1.99
C VAL A 257 -6.58 27.86 -0.95
N SER A 258 -6.88 28.74 0.01
CA SER A 258 -7.95 28.53 1.00
C SER A 258 -9.36 28.40 0.38
N ASN A 259 -9.60 29.01 -0.77
CA ASN A 259 -10.92 28.99 -1.44
C ASN A 259 -11.15 27.76 -2.36
N CYS A 260 -10.13 26.93 -2.58
CA CYS A 260 -10.26 25.67 -3.33
C CYS A 260 -10.83 24.54 -2.45
N LYS A 261 -11.98 24.73 -1.80
CA LYS A 261 -12.65 23.68 -0.96
C LYS A 261 -11.67 22.88 -0.06
N LEU A 262 -10.58 23.51 0.38
CA LEU A 262 -9.79 23.03 1.48
C LEU A 262 -10.59 23.46 2.71
N ILE A 263 -11.13 22.45 3.39
CA ILE A 263 -11.79 22.63 4.69
C ILE A 263 -10.86 23.51 5.53
N HIS A 264 -11.37 24.66 5.98
CA HIS A 264 -10.66 25.59 6.83
C HIS A 264 -10.12 24.84 8.06
N LEU A 265 -8.82 24.57 8.07
CA LEU A 265 -8.10 23.92 9.17
C LEU A 265 -7.14 24.94 9.81
N SER A 266 -7.72 25.92 10.48
CA SER A 266 -6.98 26.70 11.48
C SER A 266 -7.12 25.99 12.82
N GLU A 267 -5.97 25.62 13.41
CA GLU A 267 -5.78 25.08 14.77
C GLU A 267 -5.80 23.54 14.99
N CYS A 268 -5.18 22.75 14.10
CA CYS A 268 -4.88 21.33 14.40
C CYS A 268 -3.40 20.95 14.23
N ASP A 269 -2.98 20.06 15.13
CA ASP A 269 -1.65 19.46 15.34
C ASP A 269 -0.97 19.03 14.02
N PRO A 270 0.35 19.28 13.82
CA PRO A 270 1.08 18.90 12.60
C PRO A 270 0.95 17.43 12.20
N SER A 271 0.76 16.53 13.17
CA SER A 271 0.53 15.10 12.93
C SER A 271 -0.72 14.87 12.07
N ILE A 272 -1.84 15.54 12.37
CA ILE A 272 -3.14 15.42 11.68
C ILE A 272 -3.03 15.83 10.20
N LYS A 273 -2.17 16.79 9.87
CA LYS A 273 -1.94 17.23 8.47
C LYS A 273 -1.25 16.16 7.62
N ALA A 274 -0.31 15.40 8.19
CA ALA A 274 0.33 14.29 7.50
C ALA A 274 -0.65 13.13 7.23
N TYR A 275 -1.58 12.88 8.17
CA TYR A 275 -2.64 11.88 8.03
C TYR A 275 -3.65 12.23 6.92
N GLU A 276 -4.07 13.49 6.78
CA GLU A 276 -4.96 13.90 5.67
C GLU A 276 -4.28 13.85 4.30
N ILE A 277 -2.97 14.13 4.22
CA ILE A 277 -2.19 13.95 2.99
C ILE A 277 -2.13 12.47 2.58
N LEU A 278 -1.98 11.55 3.54
CA LEU A 278 -2.03 10.12 3.26
C LEU A 278 -3.42 9.68 2.77
N MET A 279 -4.50 10.28 3.29
CA MET A 279 -5.86 10.05 2.82
C MET A 279 -6.09 10.59 1.39
N ILE A 280 -5.42 11.69 1.01
CA ILE A 280 -5.41 12.20 -0.36
C ILE A 280 -4.64 11.27 -1.31
N HIS A 281 -3.52 10.68 -0.87
CA HIS A 281 -2.79 9.67 -1.66
C HIS A 281 -3.58 8.34 -1.75
N TYR A 282 -4.24 7.92 -0.67
CA TYR A 282 -5.18 6.79 -0.64
C TYR A 282 -6.32 6.97 -1.66
N ASN A 283 -6.83 8.21 -1.83
CA ASN A 283 -7.83 8.52 -2.86
C ASN A 283 -7.32 8.27 -4.30
N LYS A 284 -6.04 8.52 -4.59
CA LYS A 284 -5.45 8.23 -5.92
C LYS A 284 -5.30 6.72 -6.18
N LEU A 285 -5.06 5.94 -5.14
CA LEU A 285 -4.99 4.47 -5.23
C LEU A 285 -6.36 3.83 -5.47
N MET A 286 -7.43 4.41 -4.90
CA MET A 286 -8.78 3.85 -4.91
C MET A 286 -9.66 4.32 -6.06
N TYR A 287 -9.44 5.53 -6.59
CA TYR A 287 -10.24 6.08 -7.68
C TYR A 287 -9.40 6.26 -8.95
N ILE A 288 -9.47 5.26 -9.85
CA ILE A 288 -9.60 5.30 -11.34
C ILE A 288 -9.79 3.87 -11.87
#